data_AF-A0A1F7L9I8-F1
#
_entry.id   AF-A0A1F7L9I8-F1
#
_cell.length_a   1.000
_cell.length_b   1.000
_cell.length_c   1.000
_cell.angle_alpha   90.00
_cell.angle_beta   90.00
_cell.angle_gamma   90.00
#
_symmetry.space_group_name_H-M   'P 1'
#
loop_
_entity.id
_entity.type
_entity.pdbx_description
1 polymer ?
#
loop_
_entity_poly.entity_id
_entity_poly.type
_entity_poly.pdbx_seq_one_letter_code
_entity_poly.pdbx_strand_id
1 'polypeptide(L)'
;MFLCVRSRRRVEAVIAFGWESRNFYARWLGSRDPRDLDELKGPCLNLMSPQSDLAPALLRAVQDVLEDAGYVASLKRHYAMFKQALRAPAAKRR
;
A
#
# COMPACT_ATOMS: atom_id res chain seq x y z
N MET A 1 -2.27 -0.21 0.06
CA MET A 1 -1.83 -1.56 0.48
C MET A 1 -0.47 -1.42 1.15
N PHE A 2 -0.15 -2.24 2.15
CA PHE A 2 1.17 -2.23 2.78
C PHE A 2 1.92 -3.52 2.43
N LEU A 3 3.19 -3.38 2.08
CA LEU A 3 4.14 -4.47 1.90
C LEU A 3 5.16 -4.39 3.03
N CYS A 4 5.27 -5.45 3.83
CA CYS A 4 6.24 -5.54 4.92
C CYS A 4 7.36 -6.50 4.49
N VAL A 5 8.55 -5.97 4.30
CA VAL A 5 9.75 -6.76 4.00
C VAL A 5 10.42 -7.13 5.31
N ARG A 6 10.66 -8.42 5.52
CA ARG A 6 11.26 -8.95 6.75
C ARG A 6 12.44 -9.87 6.44
N SER A 7 13.50 -9.75 7.23
CA SER A 7 14.60 -10.71 7.27
C SER A 7 14.62 -11.39 8.63
N ARG A 8 14.48 -12.73 8.63
CA ARG A 8 14.27 -13.55 9.84
C ARG A 8 13.10 -13.02 10.69
N ARG A 9 13.39 -12.27 11.76
CA ARG A 9 12.38 -11.67 12.66
C ARG A 9 12.37 -10.14 12.63
N ARG A 10 13.29 -9.50 11.91
CA ARG A 10 13.41 -8.04 11.83
C ARG A 10 12.59 -7.49 10.67
N VAL A 11 11.95 -6.35 10.88
CA VAL A 11 11.33 -5.55 9.81
C VAL A 11 12.45 -4.77 9.13
N GLU A 12 12.61 -4.98 7.83
CA GLU A 12 13.62 -4.30 7.01
C GLU A 12 13.04 -3.08 6.31
N ALA A 13 11.80 -3.20 5.81
CA ALA A 13 11.08 -2.05 5.30
C ALA A 13 9.57 -2.25 5.40
N VAL A 14 8.85 -1.14 5.60
CA VAL A 14 7.40 -1.09 5.40
C VAL A 14 7.14 -0.11 4.27
N ILE A 15 6.58 -0.61 3.17
CA ILE A 15 6.31 0.14 1.95
C ILE A 15 4.80 0.25 1.79
N ALA A 16 4.29 1.47 1.74
CA ALA A 16 2.92 1.75 1.36
C ALA A 16 2.83 1.87 -0.16
N PHE A 17 1.81 1.25 -0.76
CA PHE A 17 1.48 1.44 -2.18
C PHE A 17 0.04 1.93 -2.30
N GLY A 18 -0.11 3.17 -2.78
CA GLY A 18 -1.40 3.80 -3.04
C GLY A 18 -1.67 4.01 -4.52
N TRP A 19 -2.90 3.73 -4.95
CA TRP A 19 -3.32 3.88 -6.35
C TRP A 19 -4.73 4.49 -6.50
N GLU A 20 -5.36 4.88 -5.40
CA GLU A 20 -6.70 5.46 -5.43
C GLU A 20 -6.64 6.93 -5.91
N SER A 21 -7.81 7.51 -6.19
CA SER A 21 -7.90 8.90 -6.64
C SER A 21 -7.53 9.90 -5.52
N ARG A 22 -7.09 11.11 -5.91
CA ARG A 22 -6.85 12.20 -4.94
C ARG A 22 -8.09 12.49 -4.10
N ASN A 23 -9.28 12.45 -4.69
CA ASN A 23 -10.54 12.64 -3.97
C ASN A 23 -10.79 11.57 -2.90
N PHE A 24 -10.40 10.32 -3.17
CA PHE A 24 -10.46 9.26 -2.16
C PHE A 24 -9.53 9.57 -0.99
N TYR A 25 -8.27 9.88 -1.28
CA TYR A 25 -7.29 10.19 -0.23
C TYR A 25 -7.64 11.46 0.55
N ALA A 26 -8.17 12.49 -0.11
CA ALA A 26 -8.62 13.69 0.57
C ALA A 26 -9.76 13.43 1.56
N ARG A 27 -10.70 12.56 1.19
CA ARG A 27 -11.79 12.15 2.08
C ARG A 27 -11.29 11.25 3.22
N TRP A 28 -10.33 10.38 2.94
CA TRP A 28 -9.79 9.43 3.92
C TRP A 28 -8.87 10.10 4.94
N LEU A 29 -7.97 10.98 4.48
CA LEU A 29 -7.02 11.73 5.31
C LEU A 29 -7.68 12.91 6.02
N GLY A 30 -8.74 13.48 5.44
CA GLY A 30 -9.35 14.73 5.93
C GLY A 30 -8.55 15.99 5.56
N SER A 31 -7.45 15.84 4.82
CA SER A 31 -6.63 16.94 4.28
C SER A 31 -6.80 17.06 2.76
N ARG A 32 -6.71 18.27 2.24
CA ARG A 32 -6.69 18.56 0.80
C ARG A 32 -5.34 19.13 0.34
N ASP A 33 -4.32 19.11 1.19
CA ASP A 33 -2.97 19.57 0.79
C ASP A 33 -2.47 18.66 -0.36
N PRO A 34 -2.18 19.21 -1.55
CA PRO A 34 -1.72 18.43 -2.68
C PRO A 34 -0.45 17.63 -2.38
N ARG A 35 0.43 18.13 -1.50
CA ARG A 35 1.70 17.46 -1.14
C ARG A 35 1.42 16.15 -0.40
N ASP A 36 0.58 16.21 0.63
CA ASP A 36 0.16 15.01 1.38
C ASP A 36 -0.53 13.99 0.46
N LEU A 37 -1.36 14.46 -0.48
CA LEU A 37 -2.10 13.59 -1.40
C LEU A 37 -1.21 12.94 -2.45
N ASP A 38 -0.17 13.64 -2.89
CA ASP A 38 0.79 13.12 -3.86
C ASP A 38 1.75 12.10 -3.22
N GLU A 39 2.15 12.31 -1.96
CA GLU A 39 2.93 11.33 -1.19
C GLU A 39 2.19 10.00 -0.94
N LEU A 40 0.86 10.03 -0.94
CA LEU A 40 0.01 8.84 -0.79
C LEU A 40 -0.17 8.05 -2.09
N LYS A 41 0.26 8.58 -3.24
CA LYS A 41 0.16 7.90 -4.53
C LYS A 41 1.50 7.29 -4.92
N GLY A 42 1.46 6.03 -5.31
CA GLY A 42 2.64 5.25 -5.65
C GLY A 42 3.24 4.53 -4.44
N PRO A 43 4.36 3.83 -4.64
CA PRO A 43 5.12 3.19 -3.57
C PRO A 43 5.94 4.22 -2.80
N CYS A 44 5.76 4.27 -1.48
CA CYS A 44 6.53 5.11 -0.57
C CYS A 44 6.89 4.35 0.71
N LEU A 45 7.97 4.76 1.38
CA LEU A 45 8.30 4.21 2.69
C LEU A 45 7.30 4.74 3.72
N ASN A 46 6.77 3.85 4.55
CA ASN A 46 5.97 4.27 5.68
C ASN A 46 6.90 4.86 6.76
N LEU A 47 6.98 6.19 6.83
CA LEU A 47 7.87 6.92 7.75
C LEU A 47 7.61 6.57 9.21
N MET A 48 6.39 6.18 9.56
CA MET A 48 5.99 5.82 10.92
C MET A 48 6.33 4.37 11.30
N SER A 49 6.96 3.60 10.42
CA SER A 49 7.38 2.22 10.66
C SER A 49 8.88 2.09 10.81
N PRO A 50 9.38 1.06 11.52
CA PRO A 50 10.80 0.73 11.53
C PRO A 50 11.32 0.50 10.11
N GLN A 51 12.43 1.15 9.77
CA GLN A 51 13.14 1.00 8.50
C GLN A 51 14.59 0.60 8.80
N SER A 52 15.18 -0.24 7.96
CA SER A 52 16.60 -0.52 7.97
C SER A 52 17.34 0.30 6.91
N ASP A 53 18.68 0.24 6.94
CA ASP A 53 19.52 0.86 5.91
C ASP A 53 19.26 0.30 4.50
N LEU A 54 18.61 -0.87 4.40
CA LEU A 54 18.21 -1.48 3.14
C LEU A 54 16.90 -0.90 2.59
N ALA A 55 16.12 -0.17 3.39
CA ALA A 55 14.79 0.31 3.01
C ALA A 55 14.77 1.09 1.68
N PRO A 56 15.73 2.00 1.39
CA PRO A 56 15.75 2.68 0.09
C PRO A 56 15.99 1.74 -1.09
N ALA A 57 16.85 0.73 -0.93
CA ALA A 57 17.11 -0.26 -1.98
C ALA A 57 15.91 -1.18 -2.19
N LEU A 58 15.23 -1.57 -1.11
CA LEU A 58 14.00 -2.36 -1.15
C LEU A 58 12.85 -1.59 -1.80
N LEU A 59 12.73 -0.28 -1.54
CA LEU A 59 11.75 0.56 -2.22
C LEU A 59 11.97 0.56 -3.74
N ARG A 60 13.22 0.70 -4.20
CA ARG A 60 13.55 0.64 -5.64
C ARG A 60 13.16 -0.70 -6.26
N ALA A 61 13.52 -1.81 -5.62
CA ALA A 61 13.12 -3.13 -6.11
C ALA A 61 11.59 -3.30 -6.22
N VAL A 62 10.83 -2.71 -5.28
CA VAL A 62 9.37 -2.70 -5.34
C VAL A 62 8.85 -1.78 -6.45
N GLN A 63 9.49 -0.64 -6.69
CA GLN A 63 9.17 0.24 -7.82
C GLN A 63 9.31 -0.51 -9.14
N ASP A 64 10.43 -1.21 -9.35
CA ASP A 64 10.70 -1.99 -10.58
C ASP A 64 9.60 -3.05 -10.82
N VAL A 65 9.17 -3.77 -9.77
CA VAL A 65 8.09 -4.77 -9.88
C VAL A 65 6.74 -4.13 -10.18
N LEU A 66 6.50 -2.91 -9.69
CA LEU A 66 5.25 -2.18 -9.91
C LEU A 66 5.16 -1.52 -11.30
N GLU A 67 6.22 -1.55 -12.11
CA GLU A 67 6.17 -1.16 -13.52
C GLU A 67 5.36 -2.17 -14.37
N ASP A 68 5.27 -3.43 -13.93
CA ASP A 68 4.42 -4.44 -14.56
C ASP A 68 2.93 -4.14 -14.32
N ALA A 69 2.28 -3.62 -15.37
CA ALA A 69 0.86 -3.29 -15.37
C ALA A 69 -0.04 -4.51 -15.07
N GLY A 70 0.36 -5.72 -15.48
CA GLY A 70 -0.36 -6.97 -15.19
C GLY A 70 -0.29 -7.33 -13.71
N TYR A 71 0.89 -7.17 -13.10
CA TYR A 71 1.05 -7.34 -11.66
C TYR A 71 0.22 -6.33 -10.87
N VAL A 72 0.28 -5.04 -11.25
CA VAL A 72 -0.53 -3.98 -10.63
C VAL A 72 -2.03 -4.27 -10.77
N ALA A 73 -2.49 -4.75 -11.93
CA ALA A 73 -3.89 -5.12 -12.14
C ALA A 73 -4.32 -6.26 -11.20
N SER A 74 -3.46 -7.27 -11.03
CA SER A 74 -3.68 -8.37 -10.09
C SER A 74 -3.78 -7.87 -8.65
N LEU A 75 -2.88 -6.98 -8.20
CA LEU A 75 -2.95 -6.37 -6.87
C LEU A 75 -4.26 -5.61 -6.64
N LYS A 76 -4.67 -4.78 -7.60
CA LYS A 76 -5.94 -4.03 -7.54
C LYS A 76 -7.14 -4.96 -7.46
N ARG A 77 -7.13 -6.06 -8.22
CA ARG A 77 -8.19 -7.08 -8.18
C ARG A 77 -8.29 -7.73 -6.79
N HIS A 78 -7.17 -8.17 -6.21
CA HIS A 78 -7.15 -8.76 -4.88
C HIS A 78 -7.65 -7.77 -3.81
N TYR A 79 -7.26 -6.50 -3.90
CA TYR A 79 -7.77 -5.46 -3.00
C TYR A 79 -9.28 -5.24 -3.16
N ALA A 80 -9.81 -5.28 -4.39
CA ALA A 80 -11.25 -5.18 -4.62
C ALA A 80 -12.00 -6.37 -4.00
N MET A 81 -11.49 -7.59 -4.14
CA MET A 81 -12.05 -8.79 -3.49
C MET A 81 -12.07 -8.64 -1.96
N PHE A 82 -10.99 -8.13 -1.38
CA PHE A 82 -10.94 -7.84 0.06
C PHE A 82 -11.99 -6.79 0.48
N LYS A 83 -12.12 -5.67 -0.26
CA LYS A 83 -13.16 -4.66 -0.01
C LYS A 83 -14.58 -5.23 -0.11
N GLN A 84 -14.81 -6.16 -1.02
CA GLN A 84 -16.10 -6.86 -1.14
C GLN A 84 -16.36 -7.76 0.07
N ALA A 85 -15.37 -8.52 0.52
CA ALA A 85 -15.48 -9.38 1.69
C ALA A 85 -15.82 -8.59 2.97
N LEU A 86 -15.26 -7.38 3.14
CA LEU A 86 -15.60 -6.49 4.27
C LEU A 86 -17.04 -5.96 4.23
N ARG A 87 -17.66 -5.90 3.04
CA ARG A 87 -19.03 -5.42 2.85
C ARG A 87 -20.06 -6.55 2.92
N ALA A 88 -19.63 -7.79 2.74
CA ALA A 88 -20.50 -8.94 2.92
C ALA A 88 -20.90 -9.02 4.41
N PRO A 89 -22.20 -9.17 4.74
CA PRO A 89 -22.58 -9.45 6.12
C PRO A 89 -21.85 -10.71 6.56
N ALA A 90 -21.27 -10.69 7.77
CA ALA A 90 -20.58 -11.85 8.32
C ALA A 90 -21.49 -13.07 8.14
N ALA A 91 -21.06 -14.02 7.29
CA ALA A 91 -21.78 -15.27 7.15
C ALA A 91 -21.91 -15.84 8.57
N LYS A 92 -23.14 -15.96 9.06
CA LYS A 92 -23.41 -16.55 10.38
C LYS A 92 -22.69 -17.89 10.41
N ARG A 93 -21.58 -17.97 11.15
CA ARG A 93 -20.98 -19.25 11.53
C ARG A 93 -22.06 -19.97 12.32
N ARG A 94 -22.68 -20.96 11.69
CA ARG A 94 -23.51 -21.97 12.35
C ARG A 94 -22.61 -22.88 13.17
#